data_AF-A0A940EHE9-F1
#
_entry.id   AF-A0A940EHE9-F1
#
_cell.length_a   1.000
_cell.length_b   1.000
_cell.length_c   1.000
_cell.angle_alpha   90.00
_cell.angle_beta   90.00
_cell.angle_gamma   90.00
#
_symmetry.space_group_name_H-M   'P 1'
#
loop_
_entity.id
_entity.type
_entity.pdbx_description
1 polymer ?
#
loop_
_entity_poly.entity_id
_entity_poly.type
_entity_poly.pdbx_seq_one_letter_code
_entity_poly.pdbx_strand_id
1 'polypeptide(L)'
;MSENEWFVMRPQKAQAYGRPEAGGFLVRKGSTAMREGSPRVKRDREERDRLVRQAVLVPDSDPDLYRFSRDHLFGSSSVAGGIVKDGNCSGPQSWRRLSDHKTIKDVLG
;
A
#
# COMPACT_ATOMS: atom_id res chain seq x y z
N MET A 1 -6.84 -16.99 16.17
CA MET A 1 -5.71 -17.52 15.38
C MET A 1 -5.23 -16.39 14.48
N SER A 2 -4.02 -15.89 14.76
CA SER A 2 -3.21 -14.96 13.94
C SER A 2 -3.89 -13.78 13.23
N GLU A 3 -4.51 -12.86 13.97
CA GLU A 3 -5.10 -11.61 13.41
C GLU A 3 -4.08 -10.60 12.85
N ASN A 4 -2.77 -10.88 12.90
CA ASN A 4 -1.70 -9.96 12.52
C ASN A 4 -0.88 -10.44 11.31
N GLU A 5 -1.50 -11.09 10.33
CA GLU A 5 -0.76 -11.58 9.16
C GLU A 5 -0.45 -10.46 8.17
N TRP A 6 0.82 -10.42 7.75
CA TRP A 6 1.32 -9.47 6.78
C TRP A 6 0.98 -9.92 5.37
N PHE A 7 0.38 -9.01 4.63
CA PHE A 7 0.15 -9.11 3.20
C PHE A 7 1.19 -8.28 2.48
N VAL A 8 1.66 -8.80 1.35
CA VAL A 8 2.55 -8.11 0.44
C VAL A 8 1.80 -7.72 -0.82
N MET A 9 2.08 -6.53 -1.32
CA MET A 9 1.63 -6.03 -2.61
C MET A 9 2.84 -5.58 -3.41
N ARG A 10 2.94 -6.02 -4.66
CA ARG A 10 4.07 -5.71 -5.57
C ARG A 10 3.56 -5.13 -6.88
N PRO A 11 3.14 -3.85 -6.92
CA PRO A 11 2.77 -3.24 -8.18
C PRO A 11 4.01 -2.69 -8.90
N GLN A 12 4.25 -3.17 -10.12
CA GLN A 12 5.37 -2.71 -10.97
C GLN A 12 6.72 -2.81 -10.23
N LYS A 13 7.35 -1.67 -9.90
CA LYS A 13 8.63 -1.60 -9.17
C LYS A 13 8.45 -1.45 -7.65
N ALA A 14 7.27 -1.07 -7.19
CA ALA A 14 6.99 -0.85 -5.78
C ALA A 14 6.72 -2.18 -5.06
N GLN A 15 6.99 -2.19 -3.76
CA GLN A 15 6.71 -3.31 -2.87
C GLN A 15 6.29 -2.76 -1.51
N ALA A 16 5.04 -3.03 -1.13
CA ALA A 16 4.52 -2.67 0.17
C ALA A 16 4.09 -3.88 0.97
N TYR A 17 4.22 -3.75 2.28
CA TYR A 17 3.73 -4.72 3.26
C TYR A 17 2.68 -4.05 4.11
N GLY A 18 1.53 -4.70 4.26
CA GLY A 18 0.51 -4.21 5.16
C GLY A 18 -0.31 -5.32 5.76
N ARG A 19 -1.00 -4.99 6.84
CA ARG A 19 -1.85 -5.93 7.58
C ARG A 19 -3.18 -5.28 7.91
N PRO A 20 -4.29 -6.04 7.88
CA PRO A 20 -5.54 -5.57 8.45
C PRO A 20 -5.35 -5.32 9.95
N GLU A 21 -5.93 -4.25 10.45
CA GLU A 21 -5.92 -3.87 11.86
C GLU A 21 -7.33 -3.39 12.24
N ALA A 22 -7.69 -3.42 13.52
CA ALA A 22 -9.05 -3.14 13.98
C ALA A 22 -9.63 -1.79 13.49
N GLY A 23 -8.78 -0.81 13.18
CA GLY A 23 -9.16 0.50 12.65
C GLY A 23 -8.90 0.71 11.16
N GLY A 24 -8.47 -0.30 10.40
CA GLY A 24 -8.18 -0.17 8.98
C GLY A 24 -7.08 -1.12 8.46
N PHE A 25 -6.09 -0.56 7.76
CA PHE A 25 -5.02 -1.31 7.14
C PHE A 25 -3.66 -0.65 7.37
N LEU A 26 -2.83 -1.27 8.20
CA LEU A 26 -1.52 -0.73 8.56
C LEU A 26 -0.49 -1.11 7.50
N VAL A 27 0.15 -0.12 6.88
CA VAL A 27 1.31 -0.31 6.00
C VAL A 27 2.59 -0.12 6.79
N ARG A 28 3.53 -1.05 6.61
CA ARG A 28 4.80 -1.08 7.34
C ARG A 28 5.76 -0.01 6.81
N LYS A 29 6.53 0.59 7.71
CA LYS A 29 7.73 1.39 7.38
C LYS A 29 8.71 0.58 6.53
N GLY A 30 9.36 1.25 5.59
CA GLY A 30 10.25 0.64 4.61
C GLY A 30 9.51 0.04 3.40
N SER A 31 8.18 0.00 3.40
CA SER A 31 7.40 -0.25 2.18
C SER A 31 7.68 0.82 1.14
N THR A 32 7.56 0.48 -0.15
CA THR A 32 7.67 1.43 -1.26
C THR A 32 6.34 1.57 -2.00
N ALA A 33 6.15 2.73 -2.62
CA ALA A 33 5.01 3.12 -3.42
C ALA A 33 5.50 3.70 -4.75
N MET A 34 4.71 3.56 -5.81
CA MET A 34 5.03 4.19 -7.10
C MET A 34 4.90 5.71 -6.98
N ARG A 35 5.91 6.45 -7.48
CA ARG A 35 5.88 7.91 -7.54
C ARG A 35 5.00 8.42 -8.67
N GLU A 36 5.09 7.78 -9.82
CA GLU A 36 4.22 7.98 -10.96
C GLU A 36 3.61 6.64 -11.38
N GLY A 37 2.31 6.49 -11.09
CA GLY A 37 1.50 5.40 -11.61
C GLY A 37 1.01 5.67 -13.02
N SER A 38 -0.02 4.95 -13.43
CA SER A 38 -0.53 5.02 -14.80
C SER A 38 -0.88 6.47 -15.19
N PRO A 39 -0.37 7.00 -16.31
CA PRO A 39 -0.61 8.39 -16.73
C PRO A 39 -2.09 8.71 -16.99
N ARG A 40 -2.97 7.70 -17.07
CA ARG A 40 -4.39 7.85 -17.39
C ARG A 40 -5.34 7.95 -16.19
N VAL A 41 -4.92 7.61 -14.97
CA VAL A 41 -5.82 7.59 -13.80
C VAL A 41 -5.10 8.13 -12.57
N LYS A 42 -4.96 9.46 -12.48
CA LYS A 42 -4.37 10.13 -11.34
C LYS A 42 -5.46 10.61 -10.37
N ARG A 43 -6.19 9.68 -9.72
CA ARG A 43 -7.26 10.02 -8.75
C ARG A 43 -6.73 10.32 -7.35
N ASP A 44 -5.65 9.68 -6.92
CA ASP A 44 -5.17 9.76 -5.53
C ASP A 44 -4.01 10.75 -5.32
N ARG A 45 -3.85 11.73 -6.22
CA ARG A 45 -2.77 12.74 -6.09
C ARG A 45 -2.87 13.49 -4.76
N GLU A 46 -4.07 13.88 -4.34
CA GLU A 46 -4.24 14.69 -3.12
C GLU A 46 -3.82 13.92 -1.86
N GLU A 47 -4.21 12.65 -1.75
CA GLU A 47 -3.87 11.83 -0.59
C GLU A 47 -2.38 11.50 -0.57
N ARG A 48 -1.80 11.17 -1.73
CA ARG A 48 -0.34 10.97 -1.84
C ARG A 48 0.43 12.25 -1.49
N ASP A 49 0.03 13.39 -2.04
CA ASP A 49 0.69 14.67 -1.77
C ASP A 49 0.55 15.05 -0.29
N ARG A 50 -0.59 14.73 0.34
CA ARG A 50 -0.77 14.85 1.80
C ARG A 50 0.22 13.95 2.55
N LEU A 51 0.39 12.69 2.17
CA LEU A 51 1.34 11.78 2.81
C LEU A 51 2.79 12.24 2.64
N VAL A 52 3.14 12.79 1.47
CA VAL A 52 4.47 13.40 1.23
C VAL A 52 4.65 14.63 2.10
N ARG A 53 3.66 15.53 2.18
CA ARG A 53 3.69 16.70 3.08
C ARG A 53 3.78 16.30 4.55
N GLN A 54 3.16 15.20 4.93
CA GLN A 54 3.27 14.62 6.27
C GLN A 54 4.56 13.83 6.49
N ALA A 55 5.48 13.81 5.52
CA ALA A 55 6.71 13.02 5.54
C ALA A 55 6.48 11.52 5.82
N VAL A 56 5.27 11.01 5.56
CA VAL A 56 4.97 9.57 5.60
C VAL A 56 5.59 8.90 4.37
N LEU A 57 5.41 9.52 3.21
CA LEU A 57 6.07 9.13 1.97
C LEU A 57 7.25 10.06 1.72
N VAL A 58 8.44 9.48 1.58
CA VAL A 58 9.66 10.20 1.22
C VAL A 58 10.21 9.64 -0.09
N PRO A 59 10.90 10.43 -0.93
CA PRO A 59 11.55 9.90 -2.13
C PRO A 59 12.46 8.72 -1.76
N ASP A 60 12.36 7.60 -2.48
CA ASP A 60 13.30 6.47 -2.31
C ASP A 60 14.59 6.74 -3.11
N SER A 61 15.56 5.83 -3.03
CA SER A 61 16.75 5.84 -3.87
C SER A 61 16.40 5.71 -5.35
N ASP A 62 15.31 4.99 -5.68
CA ASP A 62 14.76 4.98 -7.03
C ASP A 62 13.90 6.24 -7.25
N PRO A 63 14.24 7.09 -8.25
CA PRO A 63 13.49 8.32 -8.52
C PRO A 63 12.02 8.06 -8.89
N ASP A 64 11.67 6.84 -9.31
CA ASP A 64 10.30 6.42 -9.65
C ASP A 64 9.51 5.92 -8.43
N LEU A 65 10.11 5.88 -7.24
CA LEU A 65 9.50 5.32 -6.04
C LEU A 65 9.49 6.31 -4.86
N TYR A 66 8.47 6.15 -4.02
CA TYR A 66 8.42 6.66 -2.66
C TYR A 66 8.64 5.53 -1.67
N ARG A 67 9.17 5.85 -0.50
CA ARG A 67 9.30 4.97 0.66
C ARG A 67 8.46 5.48 1.80
N PHE A 68 7.80 4.56 2.49
CA PHE A 68 7.17 4.81 3.78
C PHE A 68 8.25 4.97 4.85
N SER A 69 8.40 6.18 5.38
CA SER A 69 9.36 6.48 6.45
C SER A 69 8.95 5.88 7.79
N ARG A 70 7.63 5.69 8.00
CA ARG A 70 7.00 5.20 9.22
C ARG A 70 5.80 4.31 8.90
N ASP A 71 5.39 3.53 9.90
CA ASP A 71 4.17 2.73 9.80
C ASP A 71 2.97 3.70 9.70
N HIS A 72 2.05 3.43 8.79
CA HIS A 72 0.90 4.28 8.53
C HIS A 72 -0.39 3.47 8.43
N LEU A 73 -1.37 3.83 9.25
CA LEU A 73 -2.69 3.19 9.26
C LEU A 73 -3.60 3.89 8.25
N PHE A 74 -3.91 3.19 7.17
CA PHE A 74 -4.90 3.61 6.20
C PHE A 74 -6.31 3.21 6.63
N GLY A 75 -7.31 3.96 6.20
CA GLY A 75 -8.72 3.61 6.48
C GLY A 75 -9.18 2.30 5.83
N SER A 76 -8.49 1.81 4.79
CA SER A 76 -8.75 0.48 4.20
C SER A 76 -7.58 -0.02 3.34
N SER A 77 -7.59 -1.32 3.05
CA SER A 77 -6.61 -1.96 2.15
C SER A 77 -6.69 -1.45 0.71
N SER A 78 -7.86 -0.98 0.27
CA SER A 78 -8.03 -0.35 -1.04
C SER A 78 -7.34 1.00 -1.13
N VAL A 79 -7.46 1.84 -0.08
CA VAL A 79 -6.75 3.14 -0.02
C VAL A 79 -5.24 2.90 0.01
N ALA A 80 -4.77 2.00 0.87
CA ALA A 80 -3.35 1.64 0.94
C ALA A 80 -2.82 1.15 -0.42
N GLY A 81 -3.56 0.26 -1.10
CA GLY A 81 -3.17 -0.24 -2.40
C GLY A 81 -3.21 0.81 -3.51
N GLY A 82 -4.15 1.76 -3.43
CA GLY A 82 -4.24 2.91 -4.33
C GLY A 82 -3.01 3.81 -4.23
N ILE A 83 -2.55 4.10 -3.01
CA ILE A 83 -1.32 4.87 -2.77
C ILE A 83 -0.07 4.12 -3.26
N VAL A 84 0.04 2.82 -2.96
CA VAL A 84 1.21 2.02 -3.34
C VAL A 84 1.33 1.87 -4.87
N LYS A 85 0.21 1.71 -5.57
CA LYS A 85 0.17 1.54 -7.03
C LYS A 85 0.05 2.86 -7.81
N ASP A 86 -0.31 3.95 -7.13
CA ASP A 86 -0.74 5.21 -7.71
C ASP A 86 -1.83 5.02 -8.80
N GLY A 87 -2.96 4.45 -8.39
CA GLY A 87 -4.12 4.27 -9.28
C GLY A 87 -5.12 3.25 -8.77
N ASN A 88 -6.08 2.86 -9.63
CA ASN A 88 -7.11 1.90 -9.25
C ASN A 88 -6.51 0.58 -8.76
N CYS A 89 -6.79 0.29 -7.49
CA CYS A 89 -6.38 -0.92 -6.83
C CYS A 89 -7.61 -1.65 -6.27
N SER A 90 -7.83 -2.86 -6.76
CA SER A 90 -8.69 -3.82 -6.06
C SER A 90 -7.90 -4.34 -4.85
N GLY A 91 -7.89 -3.55 -3.76
CA GLY A 91 -7.16 -3.87 -2.53
C GLY A 91 -7.27 -5.34 -2.14
N PRO A 92 -8.50 -5.88 -1.97
CA PRO A 92 -8.70 -7.25 -1.54
C PRO A 92 -8.02 -8.32 -2.41
N GLN A 93 -7.81 -8.07 -3.70
CA GLN A 93 -7.19 -9.01 -4.65
C GLN A 93 -5.70 -8.75 -4.87
N SER A 94 -5.22 -7.55 -4.54
CA SER A 94 -3.85 -7.11 -4.82
C SER A 94 -2.88 -7.46 -3.69
N TRP A 95 -3.38 -7.43 -2.45
CA TRP A 95 -2.64 -7.82 -1.26
C TRP A 95 -2.68 -9.34 -1.08
N ARG A 96 -1.51 -9.99 -1.01
CA ARG A 96 -1.38 -11.44 -0.86
C ARG A 96 -0.61 -11.80 0.40
N ARG A 97 -1.06 -12.82 1.13
CA ARG A 97 -0.30 -13.36 2.26
C ARG A 97 0.95 -14.09 1.79
N LEU A 98 2.04 -13.90 2.51
CA LEU A 98 3.29 -14.61 2.23
C LEU A 98 3.23 -16.08 2.63
N SER A 99 2.36 -16.44 3.58
CA SER A 99 2.22 -17.79 4.10
C SER A 99 1.58 -18.75 3.09
N ASP A 100 0.46 -18.34 2.49
CA ASP A 100 -0.39 -19.21 1.66
C ASP A 100 -0.73 -18.62 0.29
N HIS A 101 -0.16 -17.46 -0.06
CA HIS A 101 -0.46 -16.70 -1.28
C HIS A 101 -1.93 -16.32 -1.47
N LYS A 102 -2.77 -16.49 -0.44
CA LYS A 102 -4.17 -16.11 -0.48
C LYS A 102 -4.32 -14.60 -0.46
N THR A 103 -5.32 -14.10 -1.16
CA THR A 103 -5.61 -12.66 -1.17
C THR A 103 -6.40 -12.28 0.08
N ILE A 104 -6.44 -10.98 0.42
CA ILE A 104 -7.32 -10.49 1.49
C ILE A 104 -8.77 -10.93 1.25
N LYS A 105 -9.23 -10.95 -0.01
CA LYS A 105 -10.57 -11.40 -0.38
C LYS A 105 -10.80 -12.88 -0.02
N ASP A 106 -9.80 -13.74 -0.19
CA ASP A 106 -9.96 -15.18 0.08
C ASP A 106 -9.92 -15.50 1.58
N VAL A 107 -9.42 -14.58 2.40
CA VAL A 107 -9.23 -14.78 3.85
C VAL A 107 -10.27 -14.03 4.67
N LEU A 108 -10.74 -12.88 4.20
CA LEU A 108 -11.72 -12.02 4.90
C LEU A 108 -13.07 -11.90 4.17
N GLY A 109 -13.22 -12.52 3.00
CA GLY A 109 -14.42 -12.43 2.16
C GLY A 109 -15.33 -13.65 2.24
#